data_AF-A0AAD7IPS5-F1
#
_entry.id   AF-A0AAD7IPS5-F1
#
_cell.length_a   1.000
_cell.length_b   1.000
_cell.length_c   1.000
_cell.angle_alpha   90.00
_cell.angle_beta   90.00
_cell.angle_gamma   90.00
#
_symmetry.space_group_name_H-M   'P 1'
#
loop_
_entity.id
_entity.type
_entity.pdbx_description
1 polymer ?
#
loop_
_entity_poly.entity_id
_entity_poly.type
_entity_poly.pdbx_seq_one_letter_code
_entity_poly.pdbx_strand_id
1 'polypeptide(L)'
;MPPKRKVNRDSNTSSDDSAGSDFEARPRKQVAKGAGKKAAAAGPRLKKSTKPEWNRNGWSHDKPETEFAAKCIERWCLLPPYNTRIPDAQWKEYYLERRALDEINTEHSDKSKKIVSEELGQDTFSILRAASSSIAATIYGAAQLNEADKTRIARTLRGSLYFTELWGNDEEGGGDNPRTVNSKTRLYSPFGLGTSLELVYNFHWRQFRAGERFSDFVVGQRDIEECDSADPRKCTAVVKDSRSREKPGEFSVKVFDMNNAKIKGTTAQKLADFEDQFFGASGWLSPLKWYNLLCAAGTVLHYKEENRSTVTQAGTKFKFFQGESAGQELRKSEDDVFARLETEKFGVLGEDEEVCVPQRLLLLAKEHSTDK
;
A
#
# COMPACT_ATOMS: atom_id res chain seq x y z
N MET A 1 -47.47 15.82 -35.68
CA MET A 1 -47.57 17.24 -35.28
C MET A 1 -47.35 17.35 -33.78
N PRO A 2 -46.26 17.97 -33.31
CA PRO A 2 -46.01 18.19 -31.88
C PRO A 2 -46.45 19.59 -31.43
N PRO A 3 -46.95 19.79 -30.19
CA PRO A 3 -47.17 21.12 -29.66
C PRO A 3 -45.89 21.69 -29.03
N LYS A 4 -45.72 23.01 -29.26
CA LYS A 4 -44.52 23.82 -29.10
C LYS A 4 -44.26 24.25 -27.65
N ARG A 5 -42.97 24.32 -27.29
CA ARG A 5 -42.40 25.06 -26.15
C ARG A 5 -42.86 26.52 -26.17
N LYS A 6 -43.21 27.06 -24.99
CA LYS A 6 -43.23 28.51 -24.73
C LYS A 6 -41.96 28.90 -23.96
N VAL A 7 -41.18 29.76 -24.60
CA VAL A 7 -40.12 30.57 -24.00
C VAL A 7 -40.78 31.90 -23.67
N ASN A 8 -40.64 32.39 -22.45
CA ASN A 8 -40.87 33.81 -22.15
C ASN A 8 -39.57 34.39 -21.60
N ARG A 9 -39.10 35.39 -22.33
CA ARG A 9 -37.97 36.25 -22.08
C ARG A 9 -38.57 37.65 -22.15
N ASP A 10 -38.56 38.39 -21.06
CA ASP A 10 -38.75 39.83 -21.10
C ASP A 10 -37.67 40.49 -20.25
N SER A 11 -37.14 41.54 -20.85
CA SER A 11 -36.01 42.39 -20.50
C SER A 11 -36.50 43.76 -20.07
N ASN A 12 -35.77 44.43 -19.17
CA ASN A 12 -35.46 45.88 -19.18
C ASN A 12 -34.70 46.24 -17.89
N THR A 13 -33.39 46.57 -17.94
CA THR A 13 -32.74 47.89 -18.18
C THR A 13 -32.83 48.90 -17.03
N SER A 14 -31.64 49.20 -16.47
CA SER A 14 -31.06 50.46 -15.92
C SER A 14 -31.90 51.33 -14.95
N SER A 15 -31.38 51.99 -13.93
CA SER A 15 -30.13 52.75 -13.78
C SER A 15 -29.92 53.14 -12.30
N ASP A 16 -28.73 53.64 -12.00
CA ASP A 16 -28.22 54.21 -10.74
C ASP A 16 -29.20 55.15 -10.00
N ASP A 17 -29.21 55.14 -8.65
CA ASP A 17 -28.49 56.13 -7.83
C ASP A 17 -28.68 55.96 -6.31
N SER A 18 -27.65 56.46 -5.62
CA SER A 18 -27.31 56.58 -4.19
C SER A 18 -28.39 56.80 -3.11
N ALA A 19 -28.14 56.17 -1.94
CA ALA A 19 -28.28 56.63 -0.53
C ALA A 19 -28.60 55.38 0.33
N GLY A 20 -27.78 54.91 1.27
CA GLY A 20 -27.31 55.61 2.46
C GLY A 20 -27.89 54.90 3.70
N SER A 21 -26.99 54.54 4.62
CA SER A 21 -27.18 54.19 6.04
C SER A 21 -27.58 52.75 6.46
N ASP A 22 -26.64 52.19 7.24
CA ASP A 22 -26.83 51.45 8.49
C ASP A 22 -27.24 49.98 8.46
N PHE A 23 -26.22 49.10 8.50
CA PHE A 23 -26.19 48.09 9.56
C PHE A 23 -24.74 47.85 10.03
N GLU A 24 -24.50 48.26 11.26
CA GLU A 24 -23.24 48.25 11.99
C GLU A 24 -22.55 46.89 12.05
N ALA A 25 -21.23 46.94 11.90
CA ALA A 25 -20.31 45.90 12.31
C ALA A 25 -20.42 45.66 13.83
N ARG A 26 -20.76 44.43 14.24
CA ARG A 26 -20.62 43.99 15.63
C ARG A 26 -19.33 43.19 15.84
N PRO A 27 -18.57 43.46 16.92
CA PRO A 27 -17.27 42.86 17.18
C PRO A 27 -17.41 41.40 17.60
N ARG A 28 -16.70 40.49 16.93
CA ARG A 28 -16.54 39.09 17.37
C ARG A 28 -15.75 39.06 18.68
N LYS A 29 -16.46 38.82 19.78
CA LYS A 29 -15.87 38.49 21.09
C LYS A 29 -14.88 37.33 20.94
N GLN A 30 -13.64 37.60 21.33
CA GLN A 30 -12.67 36.57 21.69
C GLN A 30 -13.25 35.72 22.83
N VAL A 31 -13.40 34.42 22.60
CA VAL A 31 -13.61 33.44 23.67
C VAL A 31 -12.28 32.74 23.91
N ALA A 32 -11.82 32.88 25.14
CA ALA A 32 -10.54 32.38 25.61
C ALA A 32 -10.45 30.85 25.59
N LYS A 33 -9.20 30.41 25.43
CA LYS A 33 -8.64 29.06 25.56
C LYS A 33 -9.25 28.22 26.70
N GLY A 34 -9.38 26.92 26.46
CA GLY A 34 -9.31 25.92 27.53
C GLY A 34 -10.30 24.76 27.45
N ALA A 35 -10.18 23.92 26.43
CA ALA A 35 -10.63 22.53 26.54
C ALA A 35 -9.79 21.68 25.59
N GLY A 36 -8.70 21.11 26.11
CA GLY A 36 -7.95 20.10 25.38
C GLY A 36 -8.91 19.03 24.90
N LYS A 37 -8.93 18.77 23.59
CA LYS A 37 -9.56 17.57 23.03
C LYS A 37 -8.98 16.39 23.80
N LYS A 38 -9.75 15.82 24.74
CA LYS A 38 -9.47 14.50 25.30
C LYS A 38 -9.40 13.57 24.09
N ALA A 39 -8.18 13.12 23.78
CA ALA A 39 -7.99 11.99 22.88
C ALA A 39 -8.94 10.89 23.36
N ALA A 40 -9.78 10.38 22.46
CA ALA A 40 -10.60 9.21 22.75
C ALA A 40 -9.66 8.16 23.37
N ALA A 41 -10.00 7.67 24.56
CA ALA A 41 -9.15 6.74 25.29
C ALA A 41 -8.87 5.55 24.36
N ALA A 42 -7.65 5.49 23.83
CA ALA A 42 -7.20 4.35 23.05
C ALA A 42 -7.38 3.14 23.97
N GLY A 43 -8.18 2.16 23.53
CA GLY A 43 -8.39 0.93 24.28
C GLY A 43 -7.06 0.31 24.71
N PRO A 44 -7.05 -0.56 25.73
CA PRO A 44 -5.83 -1.07 26.34
C PRO A 44 -4.88 -1.62 25.25
N ARG A 45 -3.66 -1.10 25.24
CA ARG A 45 -2.59 -1.58 24.36
C ARG A 45 -2.18 -2.99 24.78
N LEU A 46 -1.70 -3.77 23.82
CA LEU A 46 -1.06 -5.05 24.12
C LEU A 46 0.23 -4.81 24.92
N LYS A 47 0.64 -5.81 25.70
CA LYS A 47 1.93 -5.78 26.42
C LYS A 47 3.08 -5.47 25.46
N LYS A 48 4.18 -4.93 25.98
CA LYS A 48 5.41 -4.75 25.21
C LYS A 48 5.78 -6.09 24.57
N SER A 49 6.11 -6.07 23.29
CA SER A 49 6.44 -7.30 22.58
C SER A 49 7.95 -7.56 22.57
N THR A 50 8.35 -8.63 21.90
CA THR A 50 9.71 -9.16 21.90
C THR A 50 10.56 -8.51 20.80
N LYS A 51 11.85 -8.32 21.07
CA LYS A 51 12.81 -7.97 20.03
C LYS A 51 12.88 -9.15 19.04
N PRO A 52 12.91 -8.93 17.73
CA PRO A 52 13.03 -10.03 16.78
C PRO A 52 14.39 -10.73 16.94
N GLU A 53 14.36 -12.06 16.81
CA GLU A 53 15.55 -12.90 16.76
C GLU A 53 15.69 -13.49 15.35
N TRP A 54 16.74 -13.09 14.65
CA TRP A 54 17.04 -13.51 13.27
C TRP A 54 18.18 -14.53 13.22
N ASN A 55 18.09 -15.59 14.02
CA ASN A 55 19.19 -16.53 14.28
C ASN A 55 18.84 -18.00 13.91
N ARG A 56 18.00 -18.21 12.88
CA ARG A 56 17.62 -19.57 12.47
C ARG A 56 18.74 -20.33 11.76
N ASN A 57 18.72 -21.65 11.92
CA ASN A 57 19.65 -22.54 11.22
C ASN A 57 19.51 -22.39 9.69
N GLY A 58 20.62 -22.15 9.02
CA GLY A 58 20.66 -21.90 7.57
C GLY A 58 20.47 -20.42 7.18
N TRP A 59 20.48 -19.51 8.16
CA TRP A 59 20.53 -18.07 7.90
C TRP A 59 21.90 -17.49 8.24
N SER A 60 22.30 -16.47 7.51
CA SER A 60 23.56 -15.76 7.70
C SER A 60 23.36 -14.25 7.69
N HIS A 61 24.22 -13.54 8.41
CA HIS A 61 24.37 -12.08 8.26
C HIS A 61 25.35 -11.72 7.13
N ASP A 62 26.16 -12.68 6.70
CA ASP A 62 27.09 -12.52 5.59
C ASP A 62 26.35 -12.67 4.27
N LYS A 63 26.68 -11.80 3.31
CA LYS A 63 26.08 -11.85 1.98
C LYS A 63 26.46 -13.17 1.31
N PRO A 64 25.49 -13.89 0.71
CA PRO A 64 25.80 -15.03 -0.15
C PRO A 64 26.73 -14.62 -1.29
N GLU A 65 27.69 -15.49 -1.60
CA GLU A 65 28.68 -15.30 -2.66
C GLU A 65 28.19 -15.78 -4.03
N THR A 66 27.01 -16.38 -4.09
CA THR A 66 26.46 -16.89 -5.34
C THR A 66 26.00 -15.74 -6.25
N GLU A 67 26.10 -15.93 -7.56
CA GLU A 67 25.97 -14.86 -8.54
C GLU A 67 24.60 -14.17 -8.48
N PHE A 68 23.51 -14.94 -8.52
CA PHE A 68 22.17 -14.37 -8.57
C PHE A 68 21.72 -13.84 -7.22
N ALA A 69 22.08 -14.50 -6.12
CA ALA A 69 21.81 -13.95 -4.78
C ALA A 69 22.47 -12.58 -4.60
N ALA A 70 23.76 -12.44 -4.96
CA ALA A 70 24.47 -11.17 -4.90
C ALA A 70 23.80 -10.10 -5.77
N LYS A 71 23.44 -10.43 -7.01
CA LYS A 71 22.69 -9.53 -7.91
C LYS A 71 21.35 -9.07 -7.32
N CYS A 72 20.61 -9.97 -6.66
CA CYS A 72 19.35 -9.63 -6.01
C CYS A 72 19.56 -8.66 -4.84
N ILE A 73 20.55 -8.95 -3.99
CA ILE A 73 20.87 -8.14 -2.82
C ILE A 73 21.28 -6.73 -3.23
N GLU A 74 22.13 -6.60 -4.24
CA GLU A 74 22.58 -5.29 -4.73
C GLU A 74 21.42 -4.51 -5.38
N ARG A 75 20.66 -5.16 -6.28
CA ARG A 75 19.61 -4.48 -7.04
C ARG A 75 18.47 -4.00 -6.16
N TRP A 76 18.00 -4.83 -5.23
CA TRP A 76 16.83 -4.55 -4.38
C TRP A 76 17.16 -4.21 -2.94
N CYS A 77 18.45 -4.01 -2.62
CA CYS A 77 18.92 -3.63 -1.28
C CYS A 77 18.44 -4.60 -0.18
N LEU A 78 18.43 -5.91 -0.48
CA LEU A 78 17.99 -6.93 0.48
C LEU A 78 18.89 -6.92 1.72
N LEU A 79 18.27 -7.07 2.88
CA LEU A 79 18.90 -7.00 4.19
C LEU A 79 19.19 -8.41 4.73
N PRO A 80 20.16 -8.58 5.64
CA PRO A 80 20.27 -9.80 6.42
C PRO A 80 19.09 -9.93 7.40
N PRO A 81 18.67 -11.14 7.77
CA PRO A 81 19.31 -12.41 7.44
C PRO A 81 19.13 -12.85 5.98
N TYR A 82 20.14 -13.55 5.46
CA TYR A 82 20.10 -14.21 4.15
C TYR A 82 19.93 -15.72 4.34
N ASN A 83 18.99 -16.33 3.65
CA ASN A 83 18.79 -17.77 3.69
C ASN A 83 19.82 -18.47 2.78
N THR A 84 20.81 -19.11 3.40
CA THR A 84 21.93 -19.76 2.70
C THR A 84 21.55 -21.11 2.10
N ARG A 85 20.34 -21.61 2.36
CA ARG A 85 19.83 -22.88 1.81
C ARG A 85 19.18 -22.73 0.44
N ILE A 86 18.88 -21.50 0.02
CA ILE A 86 18.27 -21.23 -1.28
C ILE A 86 19.32 -21.47 -2.37
N PRO A 87 19.11 -22.42 -3.30
CA PRO A 87 20.01 -22.62 -4.43
C PRO A 87 20.03 -21.40 -5.35
N ASP A 88 21.19 -21.12 -5.97
CA ASP A 88 21.33 -19.95 -6.85
C ASP A 88 20.40 -19.99 -8.08
N ALA A 89 19.96 -21.18 -8.49
CA ALA A 89 18.93 -21.34 -9.52
C ALA A 89 17.58 -20.73 -9.12
N GLN A 90 17.18 -20.84 -7.85
CA GLN A 90 15.96 -20.20 -7.35
C GLN A 90 16.15 -18.67 -7.24
N TRP A 91 17.34 -18.21 -6.83
CA TRP A 91 17.69 -16.78 -6.88
C TRP A 91 17.66 -16.21 -8.30
N LYS A 92 18.04 -17.01 -9.30
CA LYS A 92 17.93 -16.63 -10.71
C LYS A 92 16.48 -16.43 -11.13
N GLU A 93 15.57 -17.35 -10.80
CA GLU A 93 14.14 -17.19 -11.11
C GLU A 93 13.55 -15.98 -10.39
N TYR A 94 13.88 -15.78 -9.11
CA TYR A 94 13.50 -14.60 -8.34
C TYR A 94 13.98 -13.30 -9.01
N TYR A 95 15.23 -13.28 -9.46
CA TYR A 95 15.81 -12.13 -10.15
C TYR A 95 15.06 -11.83 -11.46
N LEU A 96 14.84 -12.85 -12.28
CA LEU A 96 14.19 -12.70 -13.58
C LEU A 96 12.73 -12.27 -13.44
N GLU A 97 11.99 -12.84 -12.49
CA GLU A 97 10.62 -12.45 -12.19
C GLU A 97 10.53 -10.98 -11.74
N ARG A 98 11.29 -10.59 -10.70
CA ARG A 98 11.26 -9.20 -10.21
C ARG A 98 11.71 -8.21 -11.26
N ARG A 99 12.67 -8.58 -12.11
CA ARG A 99 13.07 -7.75 -13.26
C ARG A 99 11.93 -7.61 -14.27
N ALA A 100 11.20 -8.67 -14.59
CA ALA A 100 10.05 -8.58 -15.48
C ALA A 100 8.93 -7.72 -14.88
N LEU A 101 8.73 -7.77 -13.56
CA LEU A 101 7.83 -6.88 -12.84
C LEU A 101 8.32 -5.43 -12.81
N ASP A 102 9.63 -5.18 -12.73
CA ASP A 102 10.19 -3.83 -12.87
C ASP A 102 9.72 -3.21 -14.18
N GLU A 103 9.84 -3.92 -15.31
CA GLU A 103 9.41 -3.42 -16.62
C GLU A 103 7.91 -3.17 -16.71
N ILE A 104 7.08 -3.97 -16.04
CA ILE A 104 5.62 -3.76 -15.95
C ILE A 104 5.31 -2.51 -15.10
N ASN A 105 6.11 -2.24 -14.08
CA ASN A 105 5.92 -1.13 -13.13
C ASN A 105 6.79 0.10 -13.49
N THR A 106 7.20 0.21 -14.76
CA THR A 106 7.84 1.40 -15.33
C THR A 106 6.81 2.29 -15.99
N GLU A 107 6.82 3.56 -15.60
CA GLU A 107 5.96 4.61 -16.15
C GLU A 107 6.19 4.75 -17.66
N HIS A 108 5.12 4.86 -18.45
CA HIS A 108 5.14 4.94 -19.93
C HIS A 108 5.71 3.71 -20.68
N SER A 109 6.08 2.63 -20.00
CA SER A 109 6.49 1.40 -20.69
C SER A 109 5.29 0.75 -21.39
N ASP A 110 5.49 0.20 -22.60
CA ASP A 110 4.46 -0.61 -23.27
C ASP A 110 3.98 -1.79 -22.43
N LYS A 111 4.86 -2.36 -21.59
CA LYS A 111 4.51 -3.48 -20.71
C LYS A 111 3.59 -3.06 -19.56
N SER A 112 3.58 -1.77 -19.20
CA SER A 112 2.74 -1.22 -18.13
C SER A 112 1.25 -1.15 -18.48
N LYS A 113 0.89 -1.18 -19.78
CA LYS A 113 -0.51 -1.23 -20.25
C LYS A 113 -1.33 -2.35 -19.59
N LYS A 114 -0.67 -3.40 -19.09
CA LYS A 114 -1.28 -4.52 -18.38
C LYS A 114 -1.78 -4.20 -16.96
N ILE A 115 -1.31 -3.10 -16.37
CA ILE A 115 -1.65 -2.66 -15.00
C ILE A 115 -2.18 -1.22 -14.98
N VAL A 116 -2.27 -0.55 -16.14
CA VAL A 116 -2.86 0.80 -16.23
C VAL A 116 -4.33 0.63 -16.57
N SER A 117 -5.21 1.09 -15.67
CA SER A 117 -6.66 1.08 -15.87
C SER A 117 -7.14 2.46 -16.27
N GLU A 118 -7.26 2.72 -17.58
CA GLU A 118 -7.73 4.02 -18.10
C GLU A 118 -9.13 4.38 -17.56
N GLU A 119 -10.02 3.39 -17.47
CA GLU A 119 -11.39 3.54 -16.96
C GLU A 119 -11.44 3.93 -15.48
N LEU A 120 -10.36 3.73 -14.73
CA LEU A 120 -10.28 4.08 -13.31
C LEU A 120 -10.09 5.59 -13.12
N GLY A 121 -9.58 6.30 -14.14
CA GLY A 121 -9.35 7.75 -14.09
C GLY A 121 -8.34 8.20 -13.03
N GLN A 122 -7.48 7.30 -12.55
CA GLN A 122 -6.49 7.57 -11.50
C GLN A 122 -5.10 7.07 -11.91
N ASP A 123 -4.07 7.80 -11.46
CA ASP A 123 -2.68 7.48 -11.75
C ASP A 123 -2.22 6.26 -10.95
N THR A 124 -2.00 5.16 -11.68
CA THR A 124 -1.53 3.86 -11.16
C THR A 124 -0.20 3.99 -10.40
N PHE A 125 0.75 4.77 -10.93
CA PHE A 125 2.08 4.90 -10.36
C PHE A 125 2.08 5.81 -9.13
N SER A 126 1.26 6.86 -9.13
CA SER A 126 1.02 7.66 -7.92
C SER A 126 0.38 6.84 -6.79
N ILE A 127 -0.55 5.94 -7.12
CA ILE A 127 -1.13 4.98 -6.16
C ILE A 127 -0.03 4.07 -5.58
N LEU A 128 0.82 3.49 -6.44
CA LEU A 128 1.92 2.62 -6.01
C LEU A 128 2.91 3.35 -5.08
N ARG A 129 3.28 4.60 -5.41
CA ARG A 129 4.13 5.46 -4.58
C ARG A 129 3.49 5.73 -3.20
N ALA A 130 2.21 6.08 -3.19
CA ALA A 130 1.48 6.37 -1.95
C ALA A 130 1.32 5.14 -1.04
N ALA A 131 1.04 3.97 -1.63
CA ALA A 131 0.98 2.69 -0.93
C ALA A 131 2.33 2.31 -0.32
N SER A 132 3.40 2.47 -1.09
CA SER A 132 4.78 2.20 -0.65
C SER A 132 5.22 3.09 0.52
N SER A 133 4.89 4.38 0.48
CA SER A 133 5.12 5.32 1.60
C SER A 133 4.32 4.89 2.86
N SER A 134 3.10 4.36 2.68
CA SER A 134 2.26 3.88 3.79
C SER A 134 2.77 2.56 4.40
N ILE A 135 3.37 1.67 3.61
CA ILE A 135 4.10 0.50 4.12
C ILE A 135 5.25 0.94 5.03
N ALA A 136 6.09 1.86 4.56
CA ALA A 136 7.24 2.36 5.33
C ALA A 136 6.82 3.00 6.66
N ALA A 137 5.77 3.84 6.64
CA ALA A 137 5.18 4.44 7.85
C ALA A 137 4.79 3.38 8.90
N THR A 138 4.33 2.22 8.46
CA THR A 138 4.00 1.12 9.35
C THR A 138 5.24 0.58 10.06
N ILE A 139 6.39 0.50 9.40
CA ILE A 139 7.64 0.05 10.02
C ILE A 139 8.27 1.12 10.93
N TYR A 140 8.27 2.39 10.52
CA TYR A 140 8.82 3.49 11.32
C TYR A 140 8.22 3.57 12.72
N GLY A 141 6.95 3.22 12.88
CA GLY A 141 6.28 3.21 14.18
C GLY A 141 6.40 1.90 14.99
N ALA A 142 7.24 0.94 14.60
CA ALA A 142 7.53 -0.26 15.39
C ALA A 142 8.35 0.13 16.64
N ALA A 143 8.08 -0.45 17.81
CA ALA A 143 8.75 -0.02 19.06
C ALA A 143 9.96 -0.89 19.45
N GLN A 144 10.05 -2.08 18.84
CA GLN A 144 10.93 -3.17 19.24
C GLN A 144 12.25 -3.17 18.48
N LEU A 145 12.29 -2.42 17.39
CA LEU A 145 13.48 -2.14 16.61
C LEU A 145 14.14 -0.85 17.11
N ASN A 146 15.45 -0.72 16.92
CA ASN A 146 16.11 0.58 17.03
C ASN A 146 15.83 1.43 15.77
N GLU A 147 16.13 2.73 15.83
CA GLU A 147 15.83 3.64 14.70
C GLU A 147 16.57 3.27 13.41
N ALA A 148 17.82 2.78 13.50
CA ALA A 148 18.59 2.37 12.34
C ALA A 148 17.96 1.15 11.63
N ASP A 149 17.55 0.14 12.38
CA ASP A 149 16.90 -1.06 11.84
C ASP A 149 15.53 -0.74 11.25
N LYS A 150 14.70 0.06 11.93
CA LYS A 150 13.41 0.52 11.37
C LYS A 150 13.62 1.25 10.05
N THR A 151 14.59 2.16 10.02
CA THR A 151 14.86 2.98 8.85
C THR A 151 15.31 2.13 7.67
N ARG A 152 16.27 1.22 7.88
CA ARG A 152 16.74 0.30 6.84
C ARG A 152 15.61 -0.59 6.30
N ILE A 153 14.85 -1.24 7.19
CA ILE A 153 13.75 -2.13 6.80
C ILE A 153 12.67 -1.36 6.05
N ALA A 154 12.27 -0.19 6.54
CA ALA A 154 11.27 0.66 5.91
C ALA A 154 11.70 1.12 4.52
N ARG A 155 12.96 1.59 4.37
CA ARG A 155 13.52 2.03 3.09
C ARG A 155 13.57 0.91 2.05
N THR A 156 13.99 -0.30 2.43
CA THR A 156 13.97 -1.46 1.52
C THR A 156 12.55 -1.86 1.13
N LEU A 157 11.59 -1.82 2.06
CA LEU A 157 10.19 -2.14 1.78
C LEU A 157 9.52 -1.16 0.81
N ARG A 158 9.88 0.14 0.83
CA ARG A 158 9.34 1.13 -0.11
C ARG A 158 9.51 0.70 -1.57
N GLY A 159 10.63 0.07 -1.89
CA GLY A 159 10.93 -0.40 -3.25
C GLY A 159 10.61 -1.87 -3.50
N SER A 160 9.80 -2.50 -2.64
CA SER A 160 9.51 -3.94 -2.73
C SER A 160 8.06 -4.26 -3.10
N LEU A 161 7.22 -3.25 -3.34
CA LEU A 161 5.84 -3.40 -3.75
C LEU A 161 5.69 -3.30 -5.26
N TYR A 162 4.93 -4.22 -5.87
CA TYR A 162 4.64 -4.24 -7.31
C TYR A 162 3.15 -4.47 -7.55
N PHE A 163 2.60 -3.83 -8.58
CA PHE A 163 1.35 -4.30 -9.19
C PHE A 163 1.62 -5.53 -10.05
N THR A 164 0.75 -6.53 -9.90
CA THR A 164 0.68 -7.70 -10.79
C THR A 164 -0.59 -7.65 -11.65
N GLU A 165 -1.65 -7.02 -11.16
CA GLU A 165 -2.88 -6.75 -11.91
C GLU A 165 -3.54 -5.50 -11.35
N LEU A 166 -4.11 -4.66 -12.21
CA LEU A 166 -4.99 -3.58 -11.78
C LEU A 166 -6.04 -3.35 -12.86
N TRP A 167 -7.29 -3.39 -12.43
CA TRP A 167 -8.43 -2.99 -13.21
C TRP A 167 -9.42 -2.26 -12.31
N GLY A 168 -10.11 -1.28 -12.86
CA GLY A 168 -11.17 -0.59 -12.15
C GLY A 168 -11.85 0.39 -13.07
N ASN A 169 -13.05 0.81 -12.66
CA ASN A 169 -13.84 1.72 -13.46
C ASN A 169 -14.52 2.76 -12.57
N ASP A 170 -14.60 3.97 -13.11
CA ASP A 170 -15.39 5.07 -12.58
C ASP A 170 -16.53 5.38 -13.56
N GLU A 171 -17.73 4.85 -13.28
CA GLU A 171 -18.90 5.09 -14.13
C GLU A 171 -19.52 6.48 -13.96
N GLU A 172 -19.23 7.17 -12.85
CA GLU A 172 -19.78 8.50 -12.58
C GLU A 172 -18.95 9.60 -13.24
N GLY A 173 -17.74 9.27 -13.72
CA GLY A 173 -16.89 10.14 -14.51
C GLY A 173 -16.35 11.30 -13.68
N GLY A 174 -15.29 11.06 -12.91
CA GLY A 174 -14.63 12.10 -12.12
C GLY A 174 -13.25 11.75 -11.56
N GLY A 175 -12.79 10.50 -11.65
CA GLY A 175 -11.58 10.01 -11.00
C GLY A 175 -11.65 10.05 -9.46
N ASP A 176 -12.85 10.27 -8.93
CA ASP A 176 -13.18 10.43 -7.51
C ASP A 176 -14.31 9.46 -7.19
N ASN A 177 -14.05 8.47 -6.35
CA ASN A 177 -14.97 7.38 -5.98
C ASN A 177 -15.23 6.33 -7.09
N PRO A 178 -14.26 5.47 -7.41
CA PRO A 178 -14.44 4.43 -8.41
C PRO A 178 -15.57 3.48 -8.04
N ARG A 179 -16.30 3.01 -9.04
CA ARG A 179 -17.35 2.00 -8.87
C ARG A 179 -16.77 0.64 -8.51
N THR A 180 -15.73 0.23 -9.24
CA THR A 180 -15.07 -1.06 -9.03
C THR A 180 -13.56 -0.90 -9.02
N VAL A 181 -12.89 -1.64 -8.15
CA VAL A 181 -11.45 -1.80 -8.14
C VAL A 181 -11.14 -3.28 -7.92
N ASN A 182 -10.33 -3.85 -8.81
CA ASN A 182 -9.73 -5.17 -8.68
C ASN A 182 -8.21 -4.96 -8.79
N SER A 183 -7.51 -5.12 -7.68
CA SER A 183 -6.07 -4.92 -7.57
C SER A 183 -5.41 -6.20 -7.10
N LYS A 184 -4.31 -6.57 -7.76
CA LYS A 184 -3.38 -7.58 -7.28
C LYS A 184 -1.99 -6.97 -7.16
N THR A 185 -1.40 -7.14 -6.00
CA THR A 185 -0.05 -6.68 -5.71
C THR A 185 0.80 -7.80 -5.14
N ARG A 186 2.11 -7.64 -5.26
CA ARG A 186 3.09 -8.48 -4.60
C ARG A 186 4.06 -7.61 -3.82
N LEU A 187 4.22 -7.91 -2.54
CA LEU A 187 5.20 -7.29 -1.65
C LEU A 187 6.30 -8.29 -1.35
N TYR A 188 7.52 -8.01 -1.80
CA TYR A 188 8.68 -8.84 -1.48
C TYR A 188 9.24 -8.51 -0.10
N SER A 189 9.74 -9.54 0.60
CA SER A 189 10.42 -9.36 1.89
C SER A 189 11.62 -8.42 1.72
N PRO A 190 11.89 -7.54 2.71
CA PRO A 190 13.09 -6.72 2.68
C PRO A 190 14.35 -7.54 3.01
N PHE A 191 14.20 -8.78 3.47
CA PHE A 191 15.30 -9.66 3.82
C PHE A 191 15.62 -10.63 2.68
N GLY A 192 16.84 -11.14 2.66
CA GLY A 192 17.28 -12.17 1.71
C GLY A 192 16.73 -13.56 2.00
N LEU A 193 15.44 -13.67 2.31
CA LEU A 193 14.76 -14.91 2.68
C LEU A 193 14.05 -15.59 1.50
N GLY A 194 13.93 -14.89 0.37
CA GLY A 194 13.21 -15.40 -0.80
C GLY A 194 11.68 -15.39 -0.65
N THR A 195 11.12 -14.73 0.38
CA THR A 195 9.69 -14.73 0.65
C THR A 195 8.99 -13.47 0.13
N SER A 196 7.69 -13.60 -0.14
CA SER A 196 6.82 -12.49 -0.56
C SER A 196 5.38 -12.70 -0.09
N LEU A 197 4.59 -11.64 -0.14
CA LEU A 197 3.15 -11.65 0.09
C LEU A 197 2.45 -11.27 -1.20
N GLU A 198 1.42 -12.03 -1.54
CA GLU A 198 0.52 -11.70 -2.63
C GLU A 198 -0.81 -11.22 -2.08
N LEU A 199 -1.29 -10.09 -2.57
CA LEU A 199 -2.44 -9.42 -2.02
C LEU A 199 -3.46 -9.16 -3.13
N VAL A 200 -4.71 -9.52 -2.88
CA VAL A 200 -5.83 -9.37 -3.83
C VAL A 200 -6.91 -8.56 -3.15
N TYR A 201 -7.18 -7.38 -3.70
CA TYR A 201 -8.19 -6.46 -3.20
C TYR A 201 -9.28 -6.25 -4.26
N ASN A 202 -10.51 -6.55 -3.86
CA ASN A 202 -11.70 -6.31 -4.66
C ASN A 202 -12.61 -5.33 -3.92
N PHE A 203 -13.13 -4.36 -4.66
CA PHE A 203 -14.11 -3.39 -4.18
C PHE A 203 -15.15 -3.16 -5.27
N HIS A 204 -16.42 -3.14 -4.88
CA HIS A 204 -17.52 -2.72 -5.73
C HIS A 204 -18.59 -1.98 -4.93
N TRP A 205 -19.07 -0.88 -5.51
CA TRP A 205 -20.17 -0.10 -4.96
C TRP A 205 -21.12 0.37 -6.05
N ARG A 206 -22.39 -0.02 -5.97
CA ARG A 206 -23.47 0.48 -6.83
C ARG A 206 -24.69 0.86 -6.00
N GLN A 207 -25.17 2.10 -6.11
CA GLN A 207 -26.31 2.59 -5.32
C GLN A 207 -27.67 2.56 -6.08
N PHE A 208 -27.81 1.89 -7.22
CA PHE A 208 -29.08 1.93 -7.98
C PHE A 208 -30.05 0.78 -7.63
N ARG A 209 -31.20 1.15 -7.02
CA ARG A 209 -32.40 0.34 -6.65
C ARG A 209 -32.20 -0.82 -5.65
N ALA A 210 -31.12 -1.57 -5.73
CA ALA A 210 -30.68 -2.52 -4.73
C ALA A 210 -29.19 -2.25 -4.52
N GLY A 211 -28.84 -1.60 -3.41
CA GLY A 211 -27.44 -1.25 -3.14
C GLY A 211 -26.58 -2.50 -3.18
N GLU A 212 -25.69 -2.59 -4.17
CA GLU A 212 -24.73 -3.68 -4.30
C GLU A 212 -23.41 -3.17 -3.77
N ARG A 213 -23.04 -3.67 -2.59
CA ARG A 213 -21.77 -3.34 -1.95
C ARG A 213 -21.03 -4.62 -1.63
N PHE A 214 -19.85 -4.80 -2.19
CA PHE A 214 -18.93 -5.81 -1.70
C PHE A 214 -17.50 -5.30 -1.67
N SER A 215 -16.73 -5.85 -0.76
CA SER A 215 -15.29 -5.66 -0.77
C SER A 215 -14.64 -6.81 -0.03
N ASP A 216 -13.63 -7.41 -0.64
CA ASP A 216 -12.85 -8.45 -0.01
C ASP A 216 -11.36 -8.19 -0.21
N PHE A 217 -10.60 -8.65 0.76
CA PHE A 217 -9.17 -8.50 0.77
C PHE A 217 -8.53 -9.81 1.22
N VAL A 218 -7.77 -10.44 0.32
CA VAL A 218 -7.12 -11.73 0.52
C VAL A 218 -5.61 -11.55 0.45
N VAL A 219 -4.89 -12.23 1.35
CA VAL A 219 -3.43 -12.24 1.38
C VAL A 219 -2.95 -13.69 1.38
N GLY A 220 -2.04 -14.02 0.47
CA GLY A 220 -1.34 -15.29 0.40
C GLY A 220 0.14 -15.12 0.69
N GLN A 221 0.73 -16.10 1.36
CA GLN A 221 2.18 -16.25 1.44
C GLN A 221 2.70 -16.87 0.14
N ARG A 222 3.94 -16.50 -0.19
CA ARG A 222 4.62 -17.03 -1.35
C ARG A 222 6.10 -17.21 -1.09
N ASP A 223 6.60 -18.40 -1.41
CA ASP A 223 8.02 -18.75 -1.30
C ASP A 223 8.75 -18.63 -2.64
N ILE A 224 10.08 -18.63 -2.59
CA ILE A 224 10.92 -18.47 -3.78
C ILE A 224 10.74 -19.59 -4.80
N GLU A 225 10.29 -20.76 -4.36
CA GLU A 225 10.02 -21.92 -5.23
C GLU A 225 8.83 -21.67 -6.15
N GLU A 226 7.95 -20.73 -5.79
CA GLU A 226 6.80 -20.34 -6.60
C GLU A 226 7.14 -19.25 -7.62
N CYS A 227 8.38 -18.74 -7.65
CA CYS A 227 8.85 -17.78 -8.65
C CYS A 227 8.70 -18.35 -10.07
N ASP A 228 8.09 -17.57 -10.95
CA ASP A 228 7.80 -17.94 -12.34
C ASP A 228 8.15 -16.75 -13.24
N SER A 229 9.35 -16.80 -13.81
CA SER A 229 9.82 -15.74 -14.71
C SER A 229 9.06 -15.69 -16.05
N ALA A 230 8.35 -16.77 -16.41
CA ALA A 230 7.53 -16.83 -17.62
C ALA A 230 6.15 -16.19 -17.42
N ASP A 231 5.56 -16.33 -16.24
CA ASP A 231 4.35 -15.61 -15.82
C ASP A 231 4.57 -14.82 -14.50
N PRO A 232 5.32 -13.71 -14.55
CA PRO A 232 5.70 -12.97 -13.34
C PRO A 232 4.52 -12.35 -12.59
N ARG A 233 3.33 -12.29 -13.21
CA ARG A 233 2.10 -11.72 -12.64
C ARG A 233 1.18 -12.78 -12.01
N LYS A 234 1.49 -14.08 -12.18
CA LYS A 234 0.70 -15.18 -11.63
C LYS A 234 0.50 -14.99 -10.13
N CYS A 235 -0.74 -15.10 -9.66
CA CYS A 235 -1.09 -14.97 -8.25
C CYS A 235 -1.68 -16.28 -7.73
N THR A 236 -1.14 -16.78 -6.62
CA THR A 236 -1.55 -17.98 -5.88
C THR A 236 -2.42 -17.66 -4.66
N ALA A 237 -2.53 -16.39 -4.26
CA ALA A 237 -3.41 -15.97 -3.15
C ALA A 237 -4.91 -16.26 -3.38
N VAL A 238 -5.32 -16.37 -4.64
CA VAL A 238 -6.68 -16.77 -5.03
C VAL A 238 -6.63 -17.87 -6.09
N VAL A 239 -7.59 -18.78 -6.03
CA VAL A 239 -7.77 -19.87 -7.00
C VAL A 239 -9.21 -19.88 -7.52
N LYS A 240 -9.41 -20.36 -8.75
CA LYS A 240 -10.75 -20.52 -9.33
C LYS A 240 -11.37 -21.83 -8.87
N ASP A 241 -12.63 -21.79 -8.42
CA ASP A 241 -13.43 -22.98 -8.17
C ASP A 241 -13.99 -23.58 -9.47
N SER A 242 -14.72 -24.69 -9.37
CA SER A 242 -15.35 -25.36 -10.52
C SER A 242 -16.41 -24.51 -11.26
N ARG A 243 -16.78 -23.36 -10.70
CA ARG A 243 -17.71 -22.38 -11.29
C ARG A 243 -16.98 -21.10 -11.71
N SER A 244 -15.65 -21.15 -11.82
CA SER A 244 -14.79 -20.02 -12.18
C SER A 244 -14.85 -18.83 -11.21
N ARG A 245 -15.30 -19.04 -9.96
CA ARG A 245 -15.30 -18.00 -8.93
C ARG A 245 -13.98 -18.01 -8.19
N GLU A 246 -13.45 -16.84 -7.89
CA GLU A 246 -12.25 -16.71 -7.07
C GLU A 246 -12.56 -17.04 -5.61
N LYS A 247 -11.72 -17.87 -5.00
CA LYS A 247 -11.71 -18.16 -3.57
C LYS A 247 -10.27 -18.06 -3.06
N PRO A 248 -10.05 -17.85 -1.75
CA PRO A 248 -8.71 -17.88 -1.18
C PRO A 248 -7.98 -19.20 -1.51
N GLY A 249 -6.69 -19.10 -1.81
CA GLY A 249 -5.78 -20.24 -1.92
C GLY A 249 -5.61 -20.98 -0.59
N GLU A 250 -4.95 -22.14 -0.62
CA GLU A 250 -4.77 -23.03 0.54
C GLU A 250 -4.09 -22.33 1.73
N PHE A 251 -3.08 -21.50 1.46
CA PHE A 251 -2.33 -20.75 2.46
C PHE A 251 -2.70 -19.26 2.49
N SER A 252 -3.92 -18.94 2.09
CA SER A 252 -4.38 -17.56 1.97
C SER A 252 -5.41 -17.20 3.05
N VAL A 253 -5.30 -15.99 3.57
CA VAL A 253 -6.16 -15.44 4.60
C VAL A 253 -7.00 -14.33 3.98
N LYS A 254 -8.32 -14.45 4.09
CA LYS A 254 -9.23 -13.34 3.85
C LYS A 254 -9.15 -12.37 5.05
N VAL A 255 -8.45 -11.26 4.89
CA VAL A 255 -8.22 -10.23 5.92
C VAL A 255 -9.52 -9.55 6.30
N PHE A 256 -10.32 -9.18 5.32
CA PHE A 256 -11.71 -8.79 5.50
C PHE A 256 -12.60 -9.21 4.32
N ASP A 257 -13.88 -9.33 4.61
CA ASP A 257 -14.94 -9.68 3.66
C ASP A 257 -16.16 -8.84 4.00
N MET A 258 -16.63 -8.06 3.06
CA MET A 258 -17.85 -7.30 3.17
C MET A 258 -18.79 -7.75 2.06
N ASN A 259 -19.97 -8.17 2.47
CA ASN A 259 -21.10 -8.38 1.58
C ASN A 259 -22.29 -7.61 2.15
N ASN A 260 -22.65 -6.53 1.47
CA ASN A 260 -23.61 -5.54 1.93
C ASN A 260 -23.24 -5.00 3.32
N ALA A 261 -24.16 -5.07 4.30
CA ALA A 261 -23.92 -4.59 5.66
C ALA A 261 -23.10 -5.56 6.53
N LYS A 262 -22.80 -6.77 6.06
CA LYS A 262 -22.11 -7.79 6.86
C LYS A 262 -20.61 -7.72 6.59
N ILE A 263 -19.85 -7.41 7.63
CA ILE A 263 -18.39 -7.36 7.61
C ILE A 263 -17.83 -8.50 8.45
N LYS A 264 -17.03 -9.35 7.83
CA LYS A 264 -16.21 -10.38 8.48
C LYS A 264 -14.76 -9.97 8.37
N GLY A 265 -13.94 -10.38 9.32
CA GLY A 265 -12.49 -10.14 9.26
C GLY A 265 -11.70 -11.24 9.94
N THR A 266 -10.41 -11.29 9.66
CA THR A 266 -9.49 -12.31 10.17
C THR A 266 -9.17 -12.19 11.67
N THR A 267 -8.44 -13.13 12.26
CA THR A 267 -8.03 -13.11 13.67
C THR A 267 -6.64 -12.49 13.82
N ALA A 268 -6.30 -12.05 15.05
CA ALA A 268 -4.96 -11.53 15.34
C ALA A 268 -3.87 -12.58 15.12
N GLN A 269 -4.15 -13.85 15.44
CA GLN A 269 -3.24 -14.97 15.22
C GLN A 269 -2.92 -15.13 13.73
N LYS A 270 -3.93 -15.19 12.88
CA LYS A 270 -3.75 -15.32 11.43
C LYS A 270 -2.95 -14.17 10.80
N LEU A 271 -3.02 -12.97 11.39
CA LEU A 271 -2.18 -11.84 10.97
C LEU A 271 -0.72 -12.01 11.44
N ALA A 272 -0.52 -12.46 12.67
CA ALA A 272 0.80 -12.69 13.23
C ALA A 272 1.55 -13.84 12.51
N ASP A 273 0.82 -14.83 11.98
CA ASP A 273 1.41 -15.94 11.21
C ASP A 273 2.13 -15.47 9.93
N PHE A 274 1.79 -14.28 9.40
CA PHE A 274 2.52 -13.66 8.30
C PHE A 274 3.90 -13.13 8.70
N GLU A 275 4.09 -12.74 9.95
CA GLU A 275 5.32 -12.09 10.41
C GLU A 275 6.52 -12.99 10.32
N ASP A 276 6.35 -14.21 10.79
CA ASP A 276 7.43 -15.16 10.86
C ASP A 276 7.95 -15.56 9.48
N GLN A 277 7.03 -15.75 8.53
CA GLN A 277 7.38 -16.16 7.18
C GLN A 277 7.91 -14.99 6.35
N PHE A 278 7.31 -13.80 6.51
CA PHE A 278 7.71 -12.64 5.73
C PHE A 278 8.99 -11.98 6.25
N PHE A 279 9.13 -11.82 7.57
CA PHE A 279 10.29 -11.17 8.19
C PHE A 279 11.29 -12.12 8.84
N GLY A 280 10.99 -13.42 8.88
CA GLY A 280 11.85 -14.39 9.54
C GLY A 280 11.87 -14.29 11.07
N ALA A 281 10.97 -13.50 11.67
CA ALA A 281 10.86 -13.34 13.10
C ALA A 281 9.42 -13.00 13.47
N SER A 282 9.04 -13.26 14.71
CA SER A 282 7.67 -13.05 15.18
C SER A 282 7.62 -12.11 16.39
N GLY A 283 6.48 -11.45 16.54
CA GLY A 283 6.11 -10.73 17.74
C GLY A 283 6.82 -9.40 17.90
N TRP A 284 7.29 -8.73 16.84
CA TRP A 284 7.86 -7.38 16.90
C TRP A 284 6.95 -6.32 16.27
N LEU A 285 5.94 -6.74 15.50
CA LEU A 285 4.83 -5.92 15.00
C LEU A 285 3.51 -6.41 15.60
N SER A 286 2.70 -5.47 16.10
CA SER A 286 1.37 -5.83 16.59
C SER A 286 0.43 -6.29 15.47
N PRO A 287 -0.66 -7.00 15.81
CA PRO A 287 -1.70 -7.36 14.83
C PRO A 287 -2.28 -6.13 14.11
N LEU A 288 -2.33 -4.96 14.76
CA LEU A 288 -2.80 -3.73 14.11
C LEU A 288 -1.77 -3.16 13.13
N LYS A 289 -0.47 -3.27 13.44
CA LYS A 289 0.59 -2.96 12.47
C LYS A 289 0.51 -3.86 11.25
N TRP A 290 0.35 -5.18 11.45
CA TRP A 290 0.15 -6.11 10.36
C TRP A 290 -1.06 -5.78 9.51
N TYR A 291 -2.20 -5.52 10.13
CA TYR A 291 -3.40 -5.10 9.41
C TYR A 291 -3.16 -3.87 8.53
N ASN A 292 -2.50 -2.84 9.08
CA ASN A 292 -2.20 -1.61 8.35
C ASN A 292 -1.17 -1.83 7.22
N LEU A 293 -0.14 -2.65 7.46
CA LEU A 293 0.86 -3.02 6.45
C LEU A 293 0.20 -3.74 5.28
N LEU A 294 -0.64 -4.74 5.56
CA LEU A 294 -1.35 -5.49 4.53
C LEU A 294 -2.30 -4.59 3.75
N CYS A 295 -3.10 -3.76 4.41
CA CYS A 295 -3.99 -2.81 3.72
C CYS A 295 -3.20 -1.86 2.80
N ALA A 296 -2.08 -1.31 3.27
CA ALA A 296 -1.22 -0.46 2.44
C ALA A 296 -0.64 -1.23 1.24
N ALA A 297 -0.11 -2.44 1.47
CA ALA A 297 0.46 -3.28 0.42
C ALA A 297 -0.58 -3.75 -0.60
N GLY A 298 -1.81 -4.03 -0.17
CA GLY A 298 -2.94 -4.37 -1.02
C GLY A 298 -3.63 -3.16 -1.65
N THR A 299 -3.04 -1.97 -1.52
CA THR A 299 -3.54 -0.69 -2.06
C THR A 299 -4.96 -0.32 -1.60
N VAL A 300 -5.40 -0.87 -0.47
CA VAL A 300 -6.72 -0.63 0.12
C VAL A 300 -6.83 0.84 0.57
N LEU A 301 -7.89 1.53 0.14
CA LEU A 301 -8.15 2.97 0.33
C LEU A 301 -7.21 3.91 -0.42
N HIS A 302 -6.44 3.43 -1.39
CA HIS A 302 -5.59 4.28 -2.23
C HIS A 302 -6.29 4.76 -3.52
N TYR A 303 -7.51 4.30 -3.80
CA TYR A 303 -8.26 4.61 -5.03
C TYR A 303 -9.39 5.61 -4.79
N LYS A 304 -9.35 6.35 -3.68
CA LYS A 304 -10.43 7.25 -3.23
C LYS A 304 -11.79 6.56 -3.09
N GLU A 305 -11.81 5.24 -2.93
CA GLU A 305 -13.03 4.46 -2.84
C GLU A 305 -13.75 4.67 -1.51
N GLU A 306 -15.09 4.59 -1.52
CA GLU A 306 -15.94 4.73 -0.33
C GLU A 306 -15.96 3.48 0.58
N ASN A 307 -14.79 2.94 0.92
CA ASN A 307 -14.66 1.73 1.74
C ASN A 307 -14.11 1.96 3.16
N ARG A 308 -13.87 3.23 3.55
CA ARG A 308 -13.21 3.58 4.83
C ARG A 308 -13.90 2.98 6.06
N SER A 309 -15.23 2.98 6.09
CA SER A 309 -16.00 2.43 7.22
C SER A 309 -15.72 0.94 7.42
N THR A 310 -15.75 0.16 6.34
CA THR A 310 -15.49 -1.28 6.32
C THR A 310 -14.09 -1.60 6.82
N VAL A 311 -13.09 -0.95 6.23
CA VAL A 311 -11.68 -1.14 6.57
C VAL A 311 -11.41 -0.73 8.02
N THR A 312 -12.05 0.35 8.50
CA THR A 312 -11.93 0.76 9.90
C THR A 312 -12.55 -0.29 10.81
N GLN A 313 -13.80 -0.72 10.53
CA GLN A 313 -14.52 -1.70 11.35
C GLN A 313 -13.77 -3.03 11.46
N ALA A 314 -13.27 -3.55 10.33
CA ALA A 314 -12.47 -4.78 10.31
C ALA A 314 -11.18 -4.68 11.15
N GLY A 315 -10.58 -3.48 11.22
CA GLY A 315 -9.36 -3.20 11.98
C GLY A 315 -9.58 -2.92 13.48
N THR A 316 -10.77 -2.48 13.91
CA THR A 316 -11.03 -1.98 15.30
C THR A 316 -10.68 -2.97 16.42
N LYS A 317 -10.74 -4.27 16.12
CA LYS A 317 -10.45 -5.35 17.06
C LYS A 317 -8.95 -5.56 17.30
N PHE A 318 -8.09 -5.11 16.39
CA PHE A 318 -6.65 -5.18 16.56
C PHE A 318 -6.15 -4.01 17.40
N LYS A 319 -5.05 -4.22 18.12
CA LYS A 319 -4.46 -3.24 19.02
C LYS A 319 -2.95 -3.16 18.79
N PHE A 320 -2.38 -1.98 19.02
CA PHE A 320 -0.94 -1.77 19.05
C PHE A 320 -0.28 -2.42 20.27
N PHE A 321 0.99 -2.77 20.14
CA PHE A 321 1.87 -3.00 21.28
C PHE A 321 2.16 -1.67 22.00
N GLN A 322 2.58 -1.77 23.26
CA GLN A 322 3.08 -0.62 24.01
C GLN A 322 4.30 -0.02 23.31
N GLY A 323 4.30 1.31 23.13
CA GLY A 323 5.38 2.05 22.48
C GLY A 323 5.22 2.22 20.96
N GLU A 324 4.37 1.42 20.29
CA GLU A 324 4.16 1.59 18.85
C GLU A 324 3.37 2.88 18.54
N SER A 325 3.60 3.43 17.34
CA SER A 325 2.96 4.62 16.80
C SER A 325 2.54 4.41 15.34
N ALA A 326 1.89 5.38 14.71
CA ALA A 326 1.59 5.33 13.27
C ALA A 326 2.79 5.69 12.36
N GLY A 327 3.96 6.02 12.93
CA GLY A 327 5.19 6.33 12.19
C GLY A 327 5.16 7.57 11.29
N GLN A 328 4.18 8.46 11.45
CA GLN A 328 3.95 9.58 10.51
C GLN A 328 5.04 10.65 10.54
N GLU A 329 5.65 10.91 11.69
CA GLU A 329 6.71 11.93 11.81
C GLU A 329 7.95 11.53 11.00
N LEU A 330 8.46 10.31 11.21
CA LEU A 330 9.61 9.78 10.49
C LEU A 330 9.29 9.55 9.01
N ARG A 331 8.05 9.15 8.68
CA ARG A 331 7.57 9.09 7.29
C ARG A 331 7.74 10.43 6.59
N LYS A 332 7.27 11.52 7.20
CA LYS A 332 7.35 12.86 6.60
C LYS A 332 8.79 13.26 6.31
N SER A 333 9.69 13.11 7.29
CA SER A 333 11.11 13.45 7.08
C SER A 333 11.75 12.60 5.98
N GLU A 334 11.41 11.31 5.89
CA GLU A 334 11.94 10.41 4.88
C GLU A 334 11.35 10.68 3.49
N ASP A 335 10.10 11.12 3.40
CA ASP A 335 9.48 11.57 2.15
C ASP A 335 10.13 12.87 1.65
N ASP A 336 10.48 13.80 2.54
CA ASP A 336 11.20 15.04 2.19
C ASP A 336 12.62 14.71 1.65
N VAL A 337 13.34 13.77 2.30
CA VAL A 337 14.65 13.29 1.81
C VAL A 337 14.50 12.58 0.47
N PHE A 338 13.50 11.72 0.32
CA PHE A 338 13.25 11.01 -0.94
C PHE A 338 13.01 11.98 -2.10
N ALA A 339 12.14 12.98 -1.91
CA ALA A 339 11.84 13.97 -2.94
C ALA A 339 13.10 14.73 -3.39
N ARG A 340 14.00 15.05 -2.45
CA ARG A 340 15.30 15.65 -2.76
C ARG A 340 16.16 14.72 -3.62
N LEU A 341 16.37 13.47 -3.18
CA LEU A 341 17.18 12.49 -3.92
C LEU A 341 16.63 12.18 -5.31
N GLU A 342 15.31 12.09 -5.42
CA GLU A 342 14.64 11.84 -6.68
C GLU A 342 14.88 13.00 -7.66
N THR A 343 14.80 14.24 -7.16
CA THR A 343 15.11 15.45 -7.96
C THR A 343 16.60 15.51 -8.33
N GLU A 344 17.51 15.20 -7.40
CA GLU A 344 18.96 15.20 -7.64
C GLU A 344 19.37 14.17 -8.69
N LYS A 345 18.75 12.98 -8.68
CA LYS A 345 19.11 11.89 -9.59
C LYS A 345 18.43 11.95 -10.94
N PHE A 346 17.15 12.32 -10.98
CA PHE A 346 16.33 12.24 -12.19
C PHE A 346 15.82 13.60 -12.69
N GLY A 347 16.14 14.71 -12.01
CA GLY A 347 15.66 16.04 -12.36
C GLY A 347 14.21 16.34 -11.95
N VAL A 348 13.75 17.55 -12.26
CA VAL A 348 12.37 18.04 -11.95
C VAL A 348 11.33 17.49 -12.94
N LEU A 349 11.77 17.10 -14.13
CA LEU A 349 10.98 16.51 -15.20
C LEU A 349 11.66 15.18 -15.55
N GLY A 350 11.34 14.10 -14.83
CA GLY A 350 11.98 12.79 -14.98
C GLY A 350 11.72 12.11 -16.33
N GLU A 351 12.08 12.78 -17.42
CA GLU A 351 11.70 12.49 -18.81
C GLU A 351 12.63 11.47 -19.48
N ASP A 352 13.82 11.18 -18.94
CA ASP A 352 14.85 10.46 -19.71
C ASP A 352 15.33 9.11 -19.15
N GLU A 353 14.91 8.67 -17.96
CA GLU A 353 15.30 7.35 -17.45
C GLU A 353 14.10 6.42 -17.23
N GLU A 354 14.06 5.31 -17.99
CA GLU A 354 13.10 4.19 -17.87
C GLU A 354 13.28 3.37 -16.56
N VAL A 355 13.47 4.04 -15.41
CA VAL A 355 13.63 3.39 -14.12
C VAL A 355 12.25 3.16 -13.50
N CYS A 356 11.96 1.90 -13.17
CA CYS A 356 10.68 1.52 -12.59
C CYS A 356 10.42 2.20 -11.25
N VAL A 357 9.14 2.39 -10.90
CA VAL A 357 8.74 3.04 -9.64
C VAL A 357 9.36 2.37 -8.41
N PRO A 358 9.34 1.02 -8.26
CA PRO A 358 9.99 0.35 -7.13
C PRO A 358 11.49 0.65 -7.02
N GLN A 359 12.23 0.72 -8.14
CA GLN A 359 13.66 1.04 -8.12
C GLN A 359 13.93 2.49 -7.74
N ARG A 360 13.09 3.44 -8.19
CA ARG A 360 13.18 4.84 -7.75
C ARG A 360 13.01 4.90 -6.23
N LEU A 361 12.03 4.18 -5.69
CA LEU A 361 11.76 4.16 -4.24
C LEU A 361 12.88 3.54 -3.39
N LEU A 362 13.82 2.81 -3.99
CA LEU A 362 15.03 2.30 -3.31
C LEU A 362 16.14 3.34 -3.14
N LEU A 363 15.99 4.57 -3.64
CA LEU A 363 17.04 5.60 -3.51
C LEU A 363 17.47 5.81 -2.05
N LEU A 364 16.51 5.89 -1.12
CA LEU A 364 16.80 6.02 0.31
C LEU A 364 17.61 4.84 0.86
N ALA A 365 17.33 3.62 0.39
CA ALA A 365 18.04 2.42 0.82
C ALA A 365 19.48 2.40 0.29
N LYS A 366 19.70 2.93 -0.92
CA LYS A 366 21.01 3.02 -1.57
C LYS A 366 21.91 4.09 -0.94
N GLU A 367 21.36 5.26 -0.61
CA GLU A 367 22.11 6.33 0.07
C GLU A 367 22.68 5.86 1.42
N HIS A 368 21.92 5.07 2.18
CA HIS A 368 22.42 4.53 3.45
C HIS A 368 23.50 3.44 3.28
N SER A 369 23.63 2.87 2.08
CA SER A 369 24.63 1.84 1.78
C SER A 369 25.98 2.43 1.37
N THR A 370 26.04 3.71 1.02
CA THR A 370 27.27 4.43 0.61
C THR A 370 28.01 5.12 1.76
N ASP A 371 27.42 5.19 2.96
CA ASP A 371 28.03 5.78 4.16
C ASP A 371 28.88 4.78 4.99
N LYS A 372 29.40 3.72 4.35
CA LYS A 372 30.36 2.77 4.92
C LYS A 372 31.62 2.76 4.08
#